data_AF-A0A961QBK7-F1
#
_entry.id   AF-A0A961QBK7-F1
#
_cell.length_a   1.000
_cell.length_b   1.000
_cell.length_c   1.000
_cell.angle_alpha   90.00
_cell.angle_beta   90.00
_cell.angle_gamma   90.00
#
_symmetry.space_group_name_H-M   'P 1'
#
loop_
_entity.id
_entity.type
_entity.pdbx_description
1 polymer ?
#
loop_
_entity_poly.entity_id
_entity_poly.type
_entity_poly.pdbx_seq_one_letter_code
_entity_poly.pdbx_strand_id
1 'polypeptide(L)'
;MAGRLPKSMTAIEITEPGGPDVLKAVEVPMPVPGEGEVLIRVDHAGVNRPDCLQRAGAYPPPKGASPLPGLEVSGTIAALGEGVDLSLAGISVMALTPGGGYA
;
A
#
# COMPACT_ATOMS: atom_id res chain seq x y z
N MET A 1 15.76 16.35 -3.78
CA MET A 1 14.98 16.45 -5.03
C MET A 1 14.18 15.17 -5.15
N ALA A 2 12.87 15.20 -4.86
CA ALA A 2 12.01 14.04 -5.10
C ALA A 2 12.00 13.79 -6.61
N GLY A 3 12.53 12.65 -7.04
CA GLY A 3 12.46 12.24 -8.44
C GLY A 3 11.00 12.15 -8.88
N ARG A 4 10.74 12.42 -10.17
CA ARG A 4 9.40 12.25 -10.74
C ARG A 4 8.93 10.82 -10.50
N LEU A 5 7.80 10.65 -9.81
CA LEU A 5 7.21 9.34 -9.58
C LEU A 5 6.81 8.69 -10.91
N PRO A 6 6.93 7.35 -11.03
CA PRO A 6 6.43 6.63 -12.20
C PRO A 6 4.90 6.74 -12.28
N LYS A 7 4.36 6.54 -13.49
CA LYS A 7 2.89 6.60 -13.72
C LYS A 7 2.15 5.39 -13.13
N SER A 8 2.83 4.25 -13.03
CA SER A 8 2.33 3.00 -12.48
C SER A 8 3.29 2.47 -11.41
N MET A 9 2.78 1.56 -10.59
CA MET A 9 3.53 0.75 -9.63
C MET A 9 3.12 -0.71 -9.77
N THR A 10 3.98 -1.62 -9.32
CA THR A 10 3.63 -3.03 -9.15
C THR A 10 2.90 -3.21 -7.83
N ALA A 11 1.77 -3.90 -7.84
CA ALA A 11 1.04 -4.29 -6.63
C ALA A 11 0.70 -5.78 -6.67
N ILE A 12 0.36 -6.35 -5.51
CA ILE A 12 -0.16 -7.72 -5.42
C ILE A 12 -1.68 -7.69 -5.31
N GLU A 13 -2.36 -8.24 -6.30
CA GLU A 13 -3.82 -8.42 -6.30
C GLU A 13 -4.21 -9.83 -5.84
N ILE A 14 -5.34 -9.94 -5.13
CA ILE A 14 -6.04 -11.21 -4.90
C ILE A 14 -7.07 -11.36 -6.02
N THR A 15 -6.79 -12.20 -7.01
CA THR A 15 -7.65 -12.29 -8.22
C THR A 15 -8.99 -12.96 -7.94
N GLU A 16 -9.01 -13.90 -6.99
CA GLU A 16 -10.19 -14.60 -6.50
C GLU A 16 -9.91 -15.20 -5.11
N PRO A 17 -10.95 -15.52 -4.30
CA PRO A 17 -10.75 -16.19 -3.03
C PRO A 17 -10.04 -17.54 -3.18
N GLY A 18 -8.92 -17.75 -2.46
CA GLY A 18 -8.21 -19.02 -2.55
C GLY A 18 -6.89 -19.14 -1.78
N GLY A 19 -6.13 -20.16 -2.18
CA GLY A 19 -4.76 -20.41 -1.73
C GLY A 19 -3.76 -19.37 -2.26
N PRO A 20 -2.46 -19.50 -1.96
CA PRO A 20 -1.46 -18.50 -2.35
C PRO A 20 -1.36 -18.20 -3.85
N ASP A 21 -1.73 -19.14 -4.72
CA ASP A 21 -1.59 -19.01 -6.19
C ASP A 21 -2.45 -17.91 -6.81
N VAL A 22 -3.45 -17.41 -6.08
CA VAL A 22 -4.32 -16.29 -6.50
C VAL A 22 -3.67 -14.92 -6.29
N LEU A 23 -2.51 -14.84 -5.64
CA LEU A 23 -1.74 -13.61 -5.49
C LEU A 23 -0.97 -13.34 -6.79
N LYS A 24 -1.35 -12.28 -7.50
CA LYS A 24 -0.73 -11.91 -8.77
C LYS A 24 -0.12 -10.53 -8.71
N ALA A 25 1.09 -10.39 -9.25
CA ALA A 25 1.68 -9.10 -9.52
C ALA A 25 0.93 -8.43 -10.68
N VAL A 26 0.49 -7.20 -10.46
CA VAL A 26 -0.24 -6.38 -11.43
C VAL A 26 0.40 -5.00 -11.50
N GLU A 27 0.27 -4.31 -12.65
CA GLU A 27 0.55 -2.89 -12.73
C GLU A 27 -0.72 -2.09 -12.44
N VAL A 28 -0.63 -1.15 -11.49
CA VAL A 28 -1.72 -0.24 -11.15
C VAL A 28 -1.22 1.21 -11.22
N PRO A 29 -2.10 2.21 -11.41
CA PRO A 29 -1.70 3.61 -11.36
C PRO A 29 -1.07 3.98 -10.00
N MET A 30 -0.10 4.88 -10.02
CA MET A 30 0.48 5.43 -8.79
C MET A 30 -0.61 6.17 -7.98
N PRO A 31 -0.81 5.84 -6.69
CA PRO A 31 -1.76 6.57 -5.86
C PRO A 31 -1.27 8.00 -5.60
N VAL A 32 -2.24 8.91 -5.43
CA VAL A 32 -1.97 10.31 -5.09
C VAL A 32 -2.45 10.53 -3.65
N PRO A 33 -1.58 10.97 -2.72
CA PRO A 33 -1.99 11.21 -1.35
C PRO A 33 -2.99 12.37 -1.26
N GLY A 34 -4.08 12.17 -0.53
CA GLY A 34 -5.07 13.19 -0.20
C GLY A 34 -4.63 14.12 0.92
N GLU A 35 -5.52 15.00 1.37
CA GLU A 35 -5.27 15.91 2.49
C GLU A 35 -4.88 15.13 3.76
N GLY A 36 -3.76 15.51 4.38
CA GLY A 36 -3.23 14.86 5.59
C GLY A 36 -2.55 13.51 5.35
N GLU A 37 -2.47 13.03 4.11
CA GLU A 37 -1.87 11.73 3.76
C GLU A 37 -0.44 11.87 3.23
N VAL A 38 0.35 10.80 3.38
CA VAL A 38 1.67 10.67 2.74
C VAL A 38 1.68 9.47 1.81
N LEU A 39 2.44 9.56 0.74
CA LEU A 39 2.78 8.41 -0.10
C LEU A 39 4.10 7.83 0.36
N ILE A 40 4.12 6.55 0.73
CA ILE A 40 5.33 5.82 1.11
C ILE A 40 5.77 4.98 -0.09
N ARG A 41 7.03 5.15 -0.52
CA ARG A 41 7.69 4.14 -1.35
C ARG A 41 8.09 2.99 -0.43
N VAL A 42 7.38 1.88 -0.57
CA VAL A 42 7.56 0.70 0.28
C VAL A 42 8.90 0.03 -0.02
N ASP A 43 9.68 -0.20 1.03
CA ASP A 43 10.92 -0.99 0.97
C ASP A 43 10.66 -2.41 1.53
N HIS A 44 9.80 -2.54 2.54
CA HIS A 44 9.37 -3.84 3.10
C HIS A 44 7.90 -3.80 3.52
N ALA A 45 7.19 -4.90 3.31
CA ALA A 45 5.82 -5.11 3.79
C ALA A 45 5.76 -6.30 4.76
N GLY A 46 4.99 -6.16 5.84
CA GLY A 46 4.76 -7.24 6.78
C GLY A 46 3.63 -8.15 6.33
N VAL A 47 3.80 -9.46 6.48
CA VAL A 47 2.78 -10.47 6.18
C VAL A 47 2.07 -10.87 7.46
N ASN A 48 0.77 -10.60 7.53
CA ASN A 48 -0.03 -10.82 8.72
C ASN A 48 -1.11 -11.88 8.51
N ARG A 49 -1.64 -12.41 9.61
CA ARG A 49 -2.72 -13.42 9.55
C ARG A 49 -3.98 -12.91 8.83
N PRO A 50 -4.44 -11.66 8.98
CA PRO A 50 -5.60 -11.16 8.26
C PRO A 50 -5.41 -11.16 6.74
N ASP A 51 -4.20 -10.95 6.21
CA ASP A 51 -3.94 -11.01 4.76
C ASP A 51 -4.27 -12.41 4.21
N CYS A 52 -3.91 -13.46 4.95
CA CYS A 52 -4.26 -14.83 4.60
C CYS A 52 -5.77 -15.07 4.62
N LEU A 53 -6.50 -14.49 5.57
CA LEU A 53 -7.94 -14.63 5.69
C LEU A 53 -8.69 -13.84 4.62
N GLN A 54 -8.19 -12.64 4.27
CA GLN A 54 -8.71 -11.82 3.18
C GLN A 54 -8.51 -12.53 1.84
N ARG A 55 -7.30 -13.06 1.58
CA ARG A 55 -7.03 -13.89 0.39
C ARG A 55 -7.94 -15.10 0.30
N ALA A 56 -8.24 -15.75 1.43
CA ALA A 56 -9.17 -16.89 1.47
C ALA A 56 -10.65 -16.49 1.32
N GLY A 57 -10.98 -15.20 1.21
CA GLY A 57 -12.35 -14.69 1.13
C GLY A 57 -13.13 -14.72 2.45
N ALA A 58 -12.45 -15.00 3.58
CA ALA A 58 -13.06 -15.13 4.90
C ALA A 58 -13.03 -13.83 5.72
N TYR A 59 -12.37 -12.78 5.21
CA TYR A 59 -12.20 -11.51 5.91
C TYR A 59 -12.18 -10.34 4.91
N PRO A 60 -13.36 -9.80 4.54
CA PRO A 60 -13.42 -8.70 3.59
C PRO A 60 -12.82 -7.43 4.19
N PRO A 61 -12.15 -6.58 3.37
CA PRO A 61 -11.62 -5.32 3.85
C PRO A 61 -12.76 -4.38 4.31
N PRO A 62 -12.50 -3.47 5.27
CA PRO A 62 -13.48 -2.46 5.68
C PRO A 62 -13.92 -1.57 4.51
N LYS A 63 -15.12 -0.99 4.61
CA LYS A 63 -15.58 -0.02 3.60
C LYS A 63 -14.61 1.17 3.51
N GLY A 64 -14.13 1.46 2.29
CA GLY A 64 -13.20 2.57 2.03
C GLY A 64 -11.71 2.20 2.18
N ALA A 65 -11.39 1.00 2.66
CA ALA A 65 -10.03 0.47 2.63
C ALA A 65 -9.58 0.17 1.20
N SER A 66 -8.27 0.08 1.00
CA SER A 66 -7.72 -0.36 -0.29
C SER A 66 -8.21 -1.79 -0.62
N PRO A 67 -8.54 -2.07 -1.90
CA PRO A 67 -8.85 -3.44 -2.31
C PRO A 67 -7.61 -4.35 -2.32
N LEU A 68 -6.41 -3.77 -2.35
CA LEU A 68 -5.14 -4.48 -2.28
C LEU A 68 -4.84 -4.91 -0.84
N PRO A 69 -4.23 -6.09 -0.60
CA PRO A 69 -3.83 -6.57 0.73
C PRO A 69 -2.60 -5.82 1.28
N GLY A 70 -2.24 -6.13 2.53
CA GLY A 70 -1.07 -5.59 3.21
C GLY A 70 -1.44 -4.52 4.24
N LEU A 71 -1.08 -4.80 5.50
CA LEU A 71 -1.51 -4.01 6.66
C LEU A 71 -0.40 -3.20 7.33
N GLU A 72 0.86 -3.46 6.96
CA GLU A 72 1.98 -2.71 7.50
C GLU A 72 3.13 -2.64 6.50
N VAL A 73 3.81 -1.50 6.51
CA VAL A 73 4.96 -1.25 5.63
C VAL A 73 6.05 -0.50 6.38
N SER A 74 7.27 -0.63 5.89
CA SER A 74 8.36 0.31 6.12
C SER A 74 8.88 0.81 4.78
N GLY A 75 9.31 2.06 4.75
CA GLY A 75 9.75 2.67 3.51
C GLY A 75 10.13 4.13 3.68
N THR A 76 10.12 4.85 2.58
CA THR A 76 10.47 6.28 2.54
C THR A 76 9.30 7.12 2.06
N ILE A 77 9.02 8.24 2.74
CA ILE A 77 7.99 9.19 2.28
C ILE A 77 8.42 9.80 0.94
N ALA A 78 7.67 9.50 -0.11
CA ALA A 78 7.95 9.84 -1.50
C ALA A 78 7.14 11.03 -2.02
N ALA A 79 5.94 11.25 -1.49
CA ALA A 79 5.13 12.44 -1.76
C ALA A 79 4.25 12.78 -0.55
N LEU A 80 3.80 14.04 -0.51
CA LEU A 80 2.99 14.60 0.56
C LEU A 80 1.67 15.09 -0.03
N GLY A 81 0.57 14.84 0.67
CA GLY A 81 -0.71 15.45 0.40
C GLY A 81 -0.82 16.86 0.96
N GLU A 82 -1.96 17.51 0.72
CA GLU A 82 -2.24 18.84 1.25
C GLU A 82 -2.21 18.86 2.79
N GLY A 83 -1.69 19.92 3.39
CA GLY A 83 -1.66 20.09 4.84
C GLY A 83 -0.61 19.27 5.59
N VAL A 84 0.20 18.44 4.90
CA VAL A 84 1.29 17.67 5.53
C VAL A 84 2.57 18.50 5.61
N ASP A 85 3.29 18.38 6.73
CA ASP A 85 4.58 19.04 6.93
C ASP A 85 5.60 18.63 5.86
N LEU A 86 6.12 19.62 5.14
CA LEU A 86 7.11 19.45 4.08
C LEU A 86 8.41 18.82 4.57
N SER A 87 8.73 18.93 5.86
CA SER A 87 9.92 18.32 6.46
C SER A 87 9.89 16.78 6.41
N LEU A 88 8.71 16.17 6.26
CA LEU A 88 8.54 14.73 6.22
C LEU A 88 9.00 14.08 4.91
N ALA A 89 9.16 14.85 3.83
CA ALA A 89 9.58 14.31 2.55
C ALA A 89 10.97 13.65 2.65
N GLY A 90 11.08 12.40 2.21
CA GLY A 90 12.32 11.63 2.22
C GLY A 90 12.67 10.96 3.56
N ILE A 91 11.83 11.10 4.59
CA ILE A 91 12.04 10.42 5.88
C ILE A 91 11.67 8.94 5.77
N SER A 92 12.47 8.09 6.41
CA SER A 92 12.16 6.67 6.59
C SER A 92 11.13 6.47 7.69
N VAL A 93 10.10 5.68 7.41
CA VAL A 93 8.96 5.47 8.31
C VAL A 93 8.55 4.01 8.37
N MET A 94 7.81 3.66 9.43
CA MET A 94 6.94 2.47 9.49
C MET A 94 5.50 2.93 9.68
N ALA A 95 4.55 2.22 9.08
CA ALA A 95 3.14 2.59 9.14
C ALA A 95 2.24 1.35 9.16
N LEU A 96 1.11 1.47 9.87
CA LEU A 96 -0.05 0.61 9.67
C LEU A 96 -0.86 1.17 8.50
N THR A 97 -1.32 0.31 7.59
CA THR A 97 -2.08 0.70 6.40
C THR A 97 -3.47 0.05 6.40
N PRO A 98 -4.53 0.76 5.97
CA PRO A 98 -5.86 0.17 5.82
C PRO A 98 -5.96 -0.59 4.48
N GLY A 99 -5.07 -1.58 4.29
CA GLY A 99 -4.81 -2.25 3.00
C GLY A 99 -3.78 -1.50 2.15
N GLY A 100 -3.38 -2.09 1.02
CA GLY A 100 -2.46 -1.49 0.04
C GLY A 100 -0.98 -1.62 0.34
N GLY A 101 -0.58 -2.28 1.43
CA GLY A 101 0.83 -2.42 1.80
C GLY A 101 1.65 -3.33 0.89
N TYR A 102 1.01 -4.17 0.07
CA TYR A 102 1.70 -5.01 -0.92
C TYR A 102 1.83 -4.28 -2.28
N ALA A 103 2.39 -3.08 -2.27
CA ALA A 103 2.55 -2.21 -3.44
C ALA A 103 3.75 -1.25 -3.29
#